data_AF-A0A6C0HKE9-F1
#
_entry.id   AF-A0A6C0HKE9-F1
#
_cell.length_a   1.000
_cell.length_b   1.000
_cell.length_c   1.000
_cell.angle_alpha   90.00
_cell.angle_beta   90.00
_cell.angle_gamma   90.00
#
_symmetry.space_group_name_H-M   'P 1'
#
loop_
_entity.id
_entity.type
_entity.pdbx_description
1 polymer ?
#
loop_
_entity_poly.entity_id
_entity_poly.type
_entity_poly.pdbx_seq_one_letter_code
_entity_poly.pdbx_strand_id
1 'polypeptide(L)'
;MLLQDIRNFEDIHVIFAAFVAACVVDTAGLFVWRQYPKEASISKWYDRFGLVAYMLDVTSIVIGILLAQVAYGFVSKSWSPALFCAIAIVIQQVHDLAFSQLLVPNVQKNHIFDVMKTYVGNSESWKVLIVDAVYMVLASLLTMYLAGEKTWVSASLLVTTLYVTGYALYIHA
;
A
#
# COMPACT_ATOMS: atom_id res chain seq x y z
N MET A 1 8.26 21.66 10.45
CA MET A 1 8.03 21.33 9.02
C MET A 1 6.67 20.66 8.89
N LEU A 2 5.99 20.80 7.75
CA LEU A 2 4.72 20.11 7.50
C LEU A 2 4.91 18.58 7.33
N LEU A 3 6.05 18.15 6.80
CA LEU A 3 6.40 16.75 6.58
C LEU A 3 7.58 16.36 7.48
N GLN A 4 7.38 15.38 8.36
CA GLN A 4 8.42 14.94 9.31
C GLN A 4 9.44 13.99 8.67
N ASP A 5 10.62 13.91 9.30
CA ASP A 5 11.59 12.86 9.05
C ASP A 5 11.10 11.55 9.65
N ILE A 6 10.79 10.58 8.78
CA ILE A 6 10.25 9.29 9.16
C ILE A 6 11.27 8.16 9.05
N ARG A 7 12.58 8.45 8.97
CA ARG A 7 13.62 7.42 8.80
C ARG A 7 13.83 6.51 10.01
N ASN A 8 13.38 6.92 11.19
CA ASN A 8 13.52 6.12 12.40
C ASN A 8 12.49 4.97 12.41
N PHE A 9 12.89 3.78 11.96
CA PHE A 9 12.04 2.60 11.91
C PHE A 9 11.75 1.99 13.30
N GLU A 10 12.45 2.42 14.35
CA GLU A 10 12.19 1.97 15.73
C GLU A 10 11.09 2.81 16.41
N ASP A 11 10.71 3.94 15.82
CA ASP A 11 9.68 4.81 16.37
C ASP A 11 8.29 4.24 16.08
N ILE A 12 7.65 3.70 17.13
CA ILE A 12 6.31 3.14 17.06
C ILE A 12 5.26 4.16 16.59
N HIS A 13 5.46 5.45 16.85
CA HIS A 13 4.55 6.48 16.37
C HIS A 13 4.61 6.61 14.84
N VAL A 14 5.80 6.47 14.26
CA VAL A 14 6.00 6.48 12.80
C VAL A 14 5.44 5.21 12.18
N ILE A 15 5.70 4.04 12.77
CA ILE A 15 5.13 2.76 12.30
C ILE A 15 3.60 2.82 12.32
N PHE A 16 3.03 3.32 13.41
CA PHE A 16 1.58 3.48 13.53
C PHE A 16 1.04 4.47 12.50
N ALA A 17 1.71 5.62 12.30
CA ALA A 17 1.35 6.58 11.26
C ALA A 17 1.38 5.95 9.86
N ALA A 18 2.37 5.10 9.55
CA ALA A 18 2.48 4.41 8.27
C ALA A 18 1.31 3.44 8.05
N PHE A 19 0.94 2.69 9.08
CA PHE A 19 -0.22 1.79 9.02
C PHE A 19 -1.53 2.56 8.77
N VAL A 20 -1.75 3.66 9.50
CA VAL A 20 -2.93 4.50 9.30
C VAL A 20 -2.94 5.13 7.91
N ALA A 21 -1.80 5.63 7.44
CA ALA A 21 -1.67 6.22 6.11
C ALA A 21 -1.99 5.20 5.00
N ALA A 22 -1.46 3.98 5.10
CA ALA A 22 -1.75 2.90 4.16
C ALA A 22 -3.25 2.56 4.13
N CYS A 23 -3.90 2.42 5.29
CA CYS A 23 -5.35 2.21 5.37
C CYS A 23 -6.14 3.32 4.67
N VAL A 24 -5.78 4.59 4.91
CA VAL A 24 -6.47 5.75 4.32
C VAL A 24 -6.32 5.75 2.81
N VAL A 25 -5.11 5.57 2.31
CA VAL A 25 -4.81 5.59 0.87
C VAL A 25 -5.49 4.43 0.15
N ASP A 26 -5.40 3.21 0.70
CA ASP A 26 -6.01 2.04 0.09
C ASP A 26 -7.55 2.15 0.09
N THR A 27 -8.15 2.61 1.20
CA THR A 27 -9.60 2.85 1.27
C THR A 27 -10.05 3.92 0.27
N ALA A 28 -9.28 5.00 0.11
CA ALA A 28 -9.58 6.03 -0.88
C ALA A 28 -9.55 5.48 -2.31
N GLY A 29 -8.57 4.65 -2.62
CA GLY A 29 -8.50 4.00 -3.93
C GLY A 29 -9.53 2.91 -4.13
N LEU A 30 -9.98 2.23 -3.07
CA LEU A 30 -11.10 1.30 -3.14
C LEU A 30 -12.36 1.98 -3.67
N PHE A 31 -12.67 3.22 -3.26
CA PHE A 31 -13.79 3.97 -3.85
C PHE A 31 -13.69 4.16 -5.36
N VAL A 32 -12.46 4.20 -5.91
CA VAL A 32 -12.20 4.25 -7.35
C VAL A 32 -12.34 2.86 -7.97
N TRP A 33 -11.70 1.84 -7.40
CA TRP A 33 -11.69 0.47 -7.95
C TRP A 33 -13.06 -0.18 -7.98
N ARG A 34 -13.94 0.18 -7.04
CA ARG A 34 -15.31 -0.33 -6.99
C ARG A 34 -16.22 0.23 -8.08
N GLN A 35 -15.75 1.18 -8.88
CA GLN A 35 -16.40 1.66 -10.10
C GLN A 35 -15.96 0.90 -11.36
N TYR A 36 -14.97 0.01 -11.27
CA TYR A 36 -14.48 -0.75 -12.42
C TYR A 36 -15.41 -1.94 -12.76
N PRO A 37 -15.42 -2.39 -14.03
CA PRO A 37 -16.21 -3.55 -14.44
C PRO A 37 -15.92 -4.80 -13.58
N LYS A 38 -16.91 -5.65 -13.35
CA LYS A 38 -16.76 -6.86 -12.52
C LYS A 38 -15.74 -7.86 -13.08
N GLU A 39 -15.51 -7.80 -14.38
CA GLU A 39 -14.56 -8.65 -15.08
C GLU A 39 -13.10 -8.19 -14.87
N ALA A 40 -12.90 -6.94 -14.45
CA ALA A 40 -11.57 -6.40 -14.17
C ALA A 40 -10.91 -7.17 -13.03
N SER A 41 -9.60 -7.37 -13.13
CA SER A 41 -8.87 -8.17 -12.15
C SER A 41 -8.96 -7.59 -10.74
N ILE A 42 -8.98 -6.26 -10.60
CA ILE A 42 -9.11 -5.57 -9.31
C ILE A 42 -10.49 -5.78 -8.67
N SER A 43 -11.55 -5.82 -9.48
CA SER A 43 -12.90 -6.12 -8.99
C SER A 43 -12.98 -7.56 -8.51
N LYS A 44 -12.42 -8.51 -9.28
CA LYS A 44 -12.32 -9.93 -8.88
C LYS A 44 -11.49 -10.12 -7.62
N TRP A 45 -10.43 -9.33 -7.43
CA TRP A 45 -9.58 -9.36 -6.24
C TRP A 45 -10.40 -9.06 -4.97
N TYR A 46 -11.09 -7.92 -4.95
CA TYR A 46 -11.90 -7.53 -3.79
C TYR A 46 -13.20 -8.34 -3.66
N ASP A 47 -13.84 -8.75 -4.75
CA ASP A 47 -15.06 -9.59 -4.69
C ASP A 47 -14.76 -10.97 -4.10
N ARG A 48 -13.58 -11.54 -4.39
CA ARG A 48 -13.22 -12.88 -3.93
C ARG A 48 -12.66 -12.91 -2.52
N PHE A 49 -11.90 -11.90 -2.13
CA PHE A 49 -11.14 -11.92 -0.86
C PHE A 49 -11.55 -10.82 0.13
N GLY A 50 -12.29 -9.80 -0.28
CA GLY A 50 -12.82 -8.75 0.59
C GLY A 50 -11.75 -8.15 1.49
N LEU A 51 -11.97 -8.23 2.81
CA LEU A 51 -11.04 -7.73 3.82
C LEU A 51 -9.65 -8.38 3.74
N VAL A 52 -9.52 -9.64 3.27
CA VAL A 52 -8.21 -10.29 3.14
C VAL A 52 -7.40 -9.63 2.04
N ALA A 53 -8.01 -9.29 0.90
CA ALA A 53 -7.36 -8.52 -0.16
C ALA A 53 -6.88 -7.16 0.36
N TYR A 54 -7.79 -6.41 0.99
CA TYR A 54 -7.48 -5.11 1.61
C TYR A 54 -6.32 -5.19 2.62
N MET A 55 -6.31 -6.22 3.48
CA MET A 55 -5.22 -6.42 4.45
C MET A 55 -3.88 -6.69 3.77
N LEU A 56 -3.86 -7.46 2.68
CA LEU A 56 -2.62 -7.74 1.94
C LEU A 56 -2.09 -6.47 1.26
N ASP A 57 -2.97 -5.66 0.67
CA ASP A 57 -2.61 -4.41 0.01
C ASP A 57 -2.05 -3.40 1.03
N VAL A 58 -2.76 -3.17 2.15
CA VAL A 58 -2.31 -2.29 3.24
C VAL A 58 -0.98 -2.75 3.83
N THR A 59 -0.83 -4.05 4.14
CA THR A 59 0.41 -4.55 4.74
C THR A 59 1.58 -4.51 3.77
N SER A 60 1.36 -4.70 2.48
CA SER A 60 2.40 -4.53 1.46
C SER A 60 2.94 -3.10 1.44
N ILE A 61 2.07 -2.09 1.43
CA ILE A 61 2.47 -0.66 1.48
C ILE A 61 3.30 -0.37 2.74
N VAL A 62 2.83 -0.86 3.91
CA VAL A 62 3.54 -0.65 5.18
C VAL A 62 4.93 -1.29 5.14
N ILE A 63 5.06 -2.52 4.65
CA ILE A 63 6.36 -3.18 4.47
C ILE A 63 7.27 -2.36 3.56
N GLY A 64 6.74 -1.85 2.43
CA GLY A 64 7.48 -0.98 1.52
C GLY A 64 8.02 0.29 2.20
N ILE A 65 7.20 0.95 3.03
CA ILE A 65 7.61 2.14 3.78
C ILE A 65 8.69 1.78 4.81
N LEU A 66 8.53 0.71 5.58
CA LEU A 66 9.52 0.29 6.60
C LEU A 66 10.87 -0.05 5.96
N LEU A 67 10.86 -0.76 4.84
CA LEU A 67 12.07 -1.05 4.08
C LEU A 67 12.70 0.24 3.52
N ALA A 68 11.89 1.22 3.11
CA ALA A 68 12.37 2.52 2.65
C ALA A 68 13.08 3.31 3.75
N GLN A 69 12.62 3.23 5.00
CA GLN A 69 13.30 3.84 6.15
C GLN A 69 14.72 3.31 6.32
N VAL A 70 14.86 1.98 6.27
CA VAL A 70 16.16 1.31 6.37
C VAL A 70 17.04 1.65 5.15
N ALA A 71 16.49 1.53 3.93
CA ALA A 71 17.21 1.80 2.69
C ALA A 71 17.72 3.25 2.59
N TYR A 72 16.92 4.21 3.05
CA TYR A 72 17.28 5.64 3.00
C TYR A 72 18.59 5.90 3.74
N GLY A 73 18.81 5.24 4.88
CA GLY A 73 20.05 5.38 5.67
C GLY A 73 21.33 5.08 4.89
N PHE A 74 21.24 4.23 3.85
CA PHE A 74 22.36 3.91 2.96
C PHE A 74 22.53 4.89 1.79
N VAL A 75 21.48 5.66 1.45
CA VAL A 75 21.48 6.57 0.30
C VAL A 75 21.89 7.99 0.70
N SER A 76 21.36 8.52 1.80
CA SER A 76 21.62 9.89 2.22
C SER A 76 21.52 10.11 3.73
N LYS A 77 22.43 10.93 4.26
CA LYS A 77 22.37 11.40 5.66
C LYS A 77 21.38 12.55 5.86
N SER A 78 21.11 13.32 4.82
CA SER A 78 20.20 14.47 4.87
C SER A 78 18.77 14.06 4.53
N TRP A 79 17.79 14.55 5.28
CA TRP A 79 16.37 14.29 5.05
C TRP A 79 15.85 14.98 3.79
N SER A 80 15.09 14.26 2.97
CA SER A 80 14.41 14.75 1.77
C SER A 80 13.15 13.91 1.53
N PRO A 81 11.95 14.49 1.69
CA PRO A 81 10.69 13.80 1.43
C PRO A 81 10.60 13.21 0.02
N ALA A 82 11.09 13.94 -0.98
CA ALA A 82 11.06 13.50 -2.38
C ALA A 82 11.98 12.29 -2.61
N LEU A 83 13.19 12.31 -2.02
CA LEU A 83 14.10 11.17 -2.10
C LEU A 83 13.52 9.94 -1.38
N PHE A 84 12.85 10.13 -0.25
CA PHE A 84 12.20 9.04 0.46
C PHE A 84 11.11 8.39 -0.39
N CYS A 85 10.23 9.20 -1.00
CA CYS A 85 9.20 8.69 -1.91
C CYS A 85 9.82 7.93 -3.09
N ALA A 86 10.90 8.44 -3.68
CA ALA A 86 11.59 7.75 -4.78
C ALA A 86 12.14 6.38 -4.35
N ILE A 87 12.75 6.29 -3.17
CA ILE A 87 13.24 5.02 -2.60
C ILE A 87 12.08 4.07 -2.33
N ALA A 88 11.00 4.56 -1.74
CA ALA A 88 9.81 3.76 -1.44
C ALA A 88 9.17 3.16 -2.71
N ILE A 89 9.08 3.94 -3.79
CA ILE A 89 8.65 3.44 -5.11
C ILE A 89 9.58 2.32 -5.57
N VAL A 90 10.91 2.56 -5.60
CA VAL A 90 11.87 1.55 -6.09
C VAL A 90 11.76 0.24 -5.31
N ILE A 91 11.62 0.32 -3.98
CA ILE A 91 11.45 -0.86 -3.12
C ILE A 91 10.17 -1.61 -3.46
N GLN A 92 9.05 -0.89 -3.60
CA GLN A 92 7.77 -1.50 -3.94
C GLN A 92 7.84 -2.21 -5.30
N GLN A 93 8.41 -1.56 -6.32
CA GLN A 93 8.55 -2.20 -7.64
C GLN A 93 9.43 -3.44 -7.60
N VAL A 94 10.54 -3.41 -6.86
CA VAL A 94 11.40 -4.59 -6.69
C VAL A 94 10.64 -5.70 -5.96
N HIS A 95 9.88 -5.35 -4.91
CA HIS A 95 9.01 -6.29 -4.20
C HIS A 95 8.00 -6.95 -5.14
N ASP A 96 7.26 -6.18 -5.94
CA ASP A 96 6.17 -6.69 -6.79
C ASP A 96 6.70 -7.52 -7.96
N LEU A 97 7.84 -7.12 -8.53
CA LEU A 97 8.54 -7.92 -9.54
C LEU A 97 9.10 -9.21 -8.95
N ALA A 98 9.72 -9.17 -7.77
CA ALA A 98 10.18 -10.37 -7.08
C ALA A 98 9.02 -11.31 -6.72
N PHE A 99 7.91 -10.77 -6.22
CA PHE A 99 6.71 -11.53 -5.90
C PHE A 99 6.13 -12.20 -7.15
N SER A 100 5.93 -11.45 -8.22
CA SER A 100 5.35 -11.95 -9.47
C SER A 100 6.23 -12.95 -10.21
N GLN A 101 7.56 -12.81 -10.16
CA GLN A 101 8.49 -13.69 -10.87
C GLN A 101 8.91 -14.90 -10.04
N LEU A 102 9.10 -14.75 -8.73
CA LEU A 102 9.67 -15.80 -7.87
C LEU A 102 8.62 -16.57 -7.08
N LEU A 103 7.56 -15.91 -6.61
CA LEU A 103 6.56 -16.56 -5.75
C LEU A 103 5.34 -17.02 -6.54
N VAL A 104 4.79 -16.16 -7.39
CA VAL A 104 3.53 -16.45 -8.11
C VAL A 104 3.56 -17.75 -8.94
N PRO A 105 4.64 -18.06 -9.70
CA PRO A 105 4.68 -19.29 -10.50
C PRO A 105 4.85 -20.56 -9.66
N ASN A 106 5.47 -20.45 -8.50
CA ASN A 106 5.96 -21.60 -7.72
C ASN A 106 4.95 -22.11 -6.67
N VAL A 107 4.02 -21.27 -6.22
CA VAL A 107 3.01 -21.66 -5.24
C VAL A 107 1.81 -22.32 -5.91
N GLN A 108 1.48 -23.55 -5.51
CA GLN A 108 0.33 -24.30 -6.01
C GLN A 108 -0.75 -24.44 -4.93
N LYS A 109 -2.01 -24.63 -5.35
CA LYS A 109 -3.17 -24.88 -4.46
C LYS A 109 -3.43 -23.75 -3.45
N ASN A 110 -3.35 -22.49 -3.89
CA ASN A 110 -3.71 -21.34 -3.06
C ASN A 110 -4.53 -20.34 -3.90
N HIS A 111 -5.73 -20.03 -3.43
CA HIS A 111 -6.69 -19.21 -4.17
C HIS A 111 -6.18 -17.79 -4.50
N ILE A 112 -5.40 -17.17 -3.62
CA ILE A 112 -4.79 -15.85 -3.87
C ILE A 112 -3.81 -15.96 -5.04
N PHE A 113 -2.94 -16.96 -4.99
CA PHE A 113 -1.96 -17.20 -6.05
C PHE A 113 -2.62 -17.58 -7.38
N ASP A 114 -3.75 -18.27 -7.36
CA ASP A 114 -4.52 -18.59 -8.57
C ASP A 114 -5.05 -17.31 -9.27
N VAL A 115 -5.50 -16.32 -8.50
CA VAL A 115 -5.90 -15.00 -9.03
C VAL A 115 -4.69 -14.23 -9.53
N MET A 116 -3.59 -14.23 -8.77
CA MET A 116 -2.35 -13.53 -9.16
C MET A 116 -1.72 -14.09 -10.43
N LYS A 117 -1.74 -15.42 -10.65
CA LYS A 117 -1.30 -16.03 -11.91
C LYS A 117 -2.11 -15.53 -13.10
N THR A 118 -3.42 -15.40 -12.93
CA THR A 118 -4.32 -14.85 -13.95
C THR A 118 -4.00 -13.39 -14.23
N TYR A 119 -3.65 -12.62 -13.17
CA TYR A 119 -3.26 -11.22 -13.29
C TYR A 119 -1.96 -11.05 -14.08
N VAL A 120 -0.89 -11.75 -13.68
CA VAL A 120 0.44 -11.67 -14.29
C VAL A 120 0.41 -12.08 -15.77
N GLY A 121 -0.46 -13.03 -16.13
CA GLY A 121 -0.64 -13.44 -17.54
C GLY A 121 -1.37 -12.43 -18.43
N ASN A 122 -1.90 -11.33 -17.87
CA ASN A 122 -2.62 -10.31 -18.63
C ASN A 122 -1.64 -9.26 -19.21
N SER A 123 -1.90 -8.80 -20.45
CA SER A 123 -1.12 -7.76 -21.13
C SER A 123 -1.16 -6.40 -20.44
N GLU A 124 -2.15 -6.16 -19.58
CA GLU A 124 -2.29 -4.91 -18.82
C GLU A 124 -1.72 -4.98 -17.39
N SER A 125 -1.02 -6.06 -17.03
CA SER A 125 -0.45 -6.28 -15.69
C SER A 125 0.51 -5.19 -15.22
N TRP A 126 1.17 -4.50 -16.16
CA TRP A 126 2.08 -3.39 -15.85
C TRP A 126 1.38 -2.17 -15.22
N LYS A 127 0.05 -2.03 -15.39
CA LYS A 127 -0.71 -0.89 -14.82
C LYS A 127 -0.70 -0.90 -13.29
N VAL A 128 -0.61 -2.06 -12.66
CA VAL A 128 -0.54 -2.16 -11.18
C VAL A 128 0.74 -1.52 -10.65
N LEU A 129 1.87 -1.68 -11.33
CA LEU A 129 3.13 -1.03 -10.92
C LEU A 129 3.01 0.49 -10.86
N ILE A 130 2.21 1.12 -11.74
CA ILE A 130 1.96 2.57 -11.68
C ILE A 130 1.10 2.92 -10.48
N VAL A 131 0.02 2.17 -10.27
CA VAL A 131 -0.91 2.39 -9.16
C VAL A 131 -0.16 2.28 -7.82
N ASP A 132 0.64 1.23 -7.66
CA ASP A 132 1.41 0.99 -6.44
C ASP A 132 2.44 2.08 -6.21
N ALA A 133 3.10 2.59 -7.26
CA ALA A 133 3.98 3.75 -7.13
C ALA A 133 3.25 5.00 -6.62
N VAL A 134 2.04 5.28 -7.12
CA VAL A 134 1.20 6.39 -6.64
C VAL A 134 0.83 6.17 -5.17
N TYR A 135 0.44 4.94 -4.81
CA TYR A 135 0.07 4.59 -3.44
C TYR A 135 1.24 4.77 -2.47
N MET A 136 2.44 4.34 -2.87
CA MET A 136 3.64 4.54 -2.07
C MET A 136 3.95 6.02 -1.83
N VAL A 137 3.77 6.89 -2.84
CA VAL A 137 3.93 8.33 -2.67
C VAL A 137 2.90 8.88 -1.69
N LEU A 138 1.61 8.59 -1.91
CA LEU A 138 0.53 9.10 -1.08
C LEU A 138 0.65 8.64 0.37
N ALA A 139 0.92 7.34 0.58
CA ALA A 139 1.07 6.76 1.90
C ALA A 139 2.33 7.30 2.59
N SER A 140 3.45 7.46 1.88
CA SER A 140 4.67 8.04 2.45
C SER A 140 4.45 9.49 2.89
N LEU A 141 3.84 10.33 2.05
CA LEU A 141 3.57 11.73 2.37
C LEU A 141 2.58 11.85 3.54
N LEU A 142 1.53 11.04 3.56
CA LEU A 142 0.57 11.03 4.67
C LEU A 142 1.23 10.50 5.97
N THR A 143 2.13 9.53 5.88
CA THR A 143 2.93 9.07 7.03
C THR A 143 3.77 10.21 7.59
N MET A 144 4.48 10.96 6.73
CA MET A 144 5.29 12.12 7.14
C MET A 144 4.46 13.21 7.80
N TYR A 145 3.24 13.44 7.32
CA TYR A 145 2.31 14.37 7.93
C TYR A 145 1.83 13.87 9.31
N LEU A 146 1.30 12.65 9.37
CA LEU A 146 0.74 12.07 10.60
C LEU A 146 1.78 11.83 11.70
N ALA A 147 3.04 11.59 11.34
CA ALA A 147 4.14 11.49 12.30
C ALA A 147 4.39 12.80 13.08
N GLY A 148 3.97 13.95 12.54
CA GLY A 148 4.04 15.24 13.23
C GLY A 148 2.82 15.57 14.07
N GLU A 149 1.77 14.76 13.96
CA GLU A 149 0.49 14.98 14.63
C GLU A 149 0.41 14.20 15.95
N LYS A 150 -0.58 14.56 16.77
CA LYS A 150 -0.84 13.83 18.02
C LYS A 150 -1.41 12.44 17.69
N THR A 151 -1.02 11.43 18.46
CA THR A 151 -1.44 10.03 18.24
C THR A 151 -2.96 9.83 18.14
N TRP A 152 -3.75 10.64 18.85
CA TRP A 152 -5.22 10.56 18.78
C TRP A 152 -5.77 10.91 17.38
N VAL A 153 -5.06 11.72 16.59
CA VAL A 153 -5.44 12.04 15.20
C VAL A 153 -5.35 10.79 14.34
N SER A 154 -4.21 10.10 14.37
CA SER A 154 -4.02 8.83 13.66
C SER A 154 -4.99 7.75 14.13
N ALA A 155 -5.26 7.66 15.44
CA ALA A 155 -6.24 6.72 15.98
C ALA A 155 -7.67 7.01 15.47
N SER A 156 -8.08 8.29 15.45
CA SER A 156 -9.40 8.70 14.99
C SER A 156 -9.59 8.44 13.49
N LEU A 157 -8.54 8.73 12.70
CA LEU A 157 -8.50 8.41 11.28
C LEU A 157 -8.61 6.91 11.06
N LEU A 158 -7.84 6.09 11.77
CA LEU A 158 -7.89 4.64 11.62
C LEU A 158 -9.30 4.08 11.86
N VAL A 159 -9.93 4.46 12.98
CA VAL A 159 -11.29 3.99 13.32
C VAL A 159 -12.29 4.39 12.24
N THR A 160 -12.23 5.65 11.79
CA THR A 160 -13.13 6.17 10.76
C THR A 160 -12.90 5.47 9.42
N THR A 161 -11.63 5.31 9.02
CA THR A 161 -11.24 4.65 7.79
C THR A 161 -11.71 3.21 7.78
N LEU A 162 -11.40 2.40 8.80
CA LEU A 162 -11.82 1.00 8.86
C LEU A 162 -13.35 0.84 8.80
N TYR A 163 -14.08 1.73 9.48
CA TYR A 163 -15.54 1.76 9.39
C TYR A 163 -16.01 2.00 7.96
N VAL A 164 -15.42 2.98 7.27
CA VAL A 164 -15.75 3.32 5.88
C VAL A 164 -15.33 2.22 4.90
N THR A 165 -14.16 1.60 5.08
CA THR A 165 -13.68 0.47 4.26
C THR A 165 -14.70 -0.65 4.21
N GLY A 166 -15.32 -0.95 5.35
CA GLY A 166 -16.36 -1.98 5.46
C GLY A 166 -17.52 -1.76 4.49
N TYR A 167 -17.94 -0.51 4.27
CA TYR A 167 -18.96 -0.19 3.27
C TYR A 167 -18.37 -0.14 1.86
N ALA A 168 -17.19 0.47 1.71
CA ALA A 168 -16.54 0.65 0.42
C ALA A 168 -16.33 -0.69 -0.30
N LEU A 169 -15.94 -1.74 0.41
CA LEU A 169 -15.72 -3.09 -0.15
C LEU A 169 -16.94 -3.66 -0.88
N TYR A 170 -18.16 -3.24 -0.52
CA TYR A 170 -19.39 -3.76 -1.09
C TYR A 170 -20.14 -2.75 -1.96
N ILE A 171 -19.52 -1.60 -2.27
CA ILE A 171 -20.02 -0.70 -3.30
C ILE A 171 -19.88 -1.40 -4.65
N HIS A 172 -20.92 -1.37 -5.48
CA HIS A 172 -20.86 -1.78 -6.87
C HIS A 172 -21.56 -0.71 -7.70
N ALA A 173 -20.94 -0.30 -8.81
CA ALA A 173 -21.59 0.47 -9.87
C ALA A 173 -22.37 -0.46 -10.83
#